data_AF-A0A9D1Z2H2-F1
#
_entry.id   AF-A0A9D1Z2H2-F1
#
_cell.length_a   1.000
_cell.length_b   1.000
_cell.length_c   1.000
_cell.angle_alpha   90.00
_cell.angle_beta   90.00
_cell.angle_gamma   90.00
#
_symmetry.space_group_name_H-M   'P 1'
#
loop_
_entity.id
_entity.type
_entity.pdbx_description
1 polymer ?
#
loop_
_entity_poly.entity_id
_entity_poly.type
_entity_poly.pdbx_seq_one_letter_code
_entity_poly.pdbx_strand_id
1 'polypeptide(L)'
;MVDTVLTPQEALKALEDCYDALLNALPDARRAEDPRGVLSSFFSGHSYHPGLDALLRDYTPLLSSHVEALALAVRTCPSDEAKEAARCGLERLLFYPKPASLPEEFTLVALEGHGLPLAGLLSPGDRQKLALRYAKKTPLRRMMPNQKKLWKALSGK
;
A
#
# COMPACT_ATOMS: atom_id res chain seq x y z
N MET A 1 -13.66 -26.30 -6.20
CA MET A 1 -13.93 -25.24 -5.22
C MET A 1 -14.56 -24.11 -6.00
N VAL A 2 -15.77 -23.67 -5.63
CA VAL A 2 -16.36 -22.49 -6.28
C VAL A 2 -15.48 -21.32 -5.82
N ASP A 3 -14.73 -20.73 -6.74
CA ASP A 3 -14.07 -19.44 -6.49
C ASP A 3 -15.19 -18.44 -6.22
N THR A 4 -15.48 -18.20 -4.94
CA THR A 4 -16.49 -17.22 -4.54
C THR A 4 -15.95 -15.86 -5.01
N VAL A 5 -16.49 -15.37 -6.13
CA VAL A 5 -16.17 -14.04 -6.63
C VAL A 5 -16.66 -13.05 -5.58
N LEU A 6 -15.72 -12.43 -4.87
CA LEU A 6 -16.03 -11.41 -3.88
C LEU A 6 -16.74 -10.24 -4.57
N THR A 7 -17.74 -9.68 -3.90
CA THR A 7 -18.25 -8.36 -4.28
C THR A 7 -17.16 -7.29 -4.07
N PRO A 8 -17.22 -6.14 -4.76
CA PRO A 8 -16.25 -5.07 -4.57
C PRO A 8 -16.10 -4.62 -3.10
N GLN A 9 -17.19 -4.63 -2.32
CA GLN A 9 -17.13 -4.24 -0.91
C GLN A 9 -16.51 -5.32 -0.01
N GLU A 10 -16.78 -6.60 -0.27
CA GLU A 10 -16.11 -7.68 0.45
C GLU A 10 -14.61 -7.71 0.13
N ALA A 11 -14.24 -7.45 -1.13
CA ALA A 11 -12.84 -7.36 -1.54
C ALA A 11 -12.13 -6.14 -0.92
N LEU A 12 -12.81 -4.98 -0.84
CA LEU A 12 -12.30 -3.81 -0.13
C LEU A 12 -12.10 -4.12 1.35
N LYS A 13 -13.10 -4.71 2.00
CA LYS A 13 -13.00 -5.08 3.41
C LYS A 13 -11.84 -6.05 3.67
N ALA A 14 -11.65 -7.05 2.82
CA ALA A 14 -10.52 -7.96 2.94
C ALA A 14 -9.16 -7.26 2.80
N LEU A 15 -9.06 -6.29 1.88
CA LEU A 15 -7.87 -5.44 1.74
C LEU A 15 -7.64 -4.61 3.02
N GLU A 16 -8.67 -3.99 3.56
CA GLU A 16 -8.60 -3.18 4.77
C GLU A 16 -8.22 -4.03 6.00
N ASP A 17 -8.85 -5.19 6.18
CA ASP A 17 -8.56 -6.11 7.28
C ASP A 17 -7.10 -6.61 7.20
N CYS A 18 -6.60 -6.92 5.99
CA CYS A 18 -5.19 -7.29 5.78
C CYS A 18 -4.24 -6.13 6.09
N TYR A 19 -4.59 -4.92 5.67
CA TYR A 19 -3.78 -3.74 5.93
C TYR A 19 -3.74 -3.41 7.42
N ASP A 20 -4.87 -3.50 8.11
CA ASP A 20 -4.97 -3.27 9.56
C ASP A 20 -4.20 -4.33 10.35
N ALA A 21 -4.23 -5.59 9.91
CA ALA A 21 -3.39 -6.64 10.50
C ALA A 21 -1.89 -6.32 10.37
N LEU A 22 -1.44 -5.82 9.21
CA LEU A 22 -0.06 -5.33 9.03
C LEU A 22 0.25 -4.20 10.00
N LEU A 23 -0.64 -3.20 10.11
CA LEU A 23 -0.42 -2.04 10.99
C LEU A 23 -0.35 -2.45 12.46
N ASN A 24 -1.17 -3.42 12.88
CA ASN A 24 -1.15 -3.96 14.24
C ASN A 24 0.13 -4.74 14.55
N ALA A 25 0.73 -5.39 13.55
CA ALA A 25 1.99 -6.12 13.69
C ALA A 25 3.23 -5.23 13.62
N LEU A 26 3.11 -4.00 13.08
CA LEU A 26 4.23 -3.08 12.84
C LEU A 26 4.98 -2.67 14.12
N PRO A 27 4.33 -2.36 15.26
CA PRO A 27 5.03 -2.03 16.50
C PRO A 27 5.93 -3.16 17.01
N ASP A 28 5.48 -4.41 16.91
CA ASP A 28 6.23 -5.58 17.37
C ASP A 28 7.37 -5.91 16.40
N ALA A 29 7.11 -5.84 15.10
CA ALA A 29 8.15 -5.95 14.07
C ALA A 29 9.27 -4.92 14.25
N ARG A 30 8.94 -3.70 14.70
CA ARG A 30 9.95 -2.66 15.00
C ARG A 30 10.80 -3.00 16.23
N ARG A 31 10.21 -3.63 17.24
CA ARG A 31 10.91 -4.04 18.47
C ARG A 31 11.75 -5.29 18.29
N ALA A 32 11.51 -6.06 17.23
CA ALA A 32 12.30 -7.23 16.90
C ALA A 32 13.71 -6.80 16.45
N GLU A 33 14.61 -6.72 17.44
CA GLU A 33 16.04 -6.54 17.21
C GLU A 33 16.68 -7.87 16.79
N ASP A 34 17.63 -7.82 15.85
CA ASP A 34 18.59 -8.91 15.68
C ASP A 34 19.74 -8.67 16.66
N PRO A 35 19.99 -9.58 17.63
CA PRO A 35 21.12 -9.47 18.55
C PRO A 35 22.47 -9.32 17.84
N ARG A 36 22.59 -9.78 16.58
CA ARG A 36 23.80 -9.65 15.75
C ARG A 36 23.82 -8.35 14.93
N GLY A 37 22.65 -7.76 14.65
CA GLY A 37 22.46 -6.53 13.88
C GLY A 37 22.62 -5.25 14.69
N VAL A 38 22.49 -5.32 16.03
CA VAL A 38 22.80 -4.20 16.93
C VAL A 38 24.26 -3.78 16.76
N LEU A 39 25.18 -4.74 16.72
CA LEU A 39 26.60 -4.48 16.46
C LEU A 39 26.85 -3.90 15.06
N SER A 40 26.16 -4.35 14.02
CA SER A 40 26.36 -3.82 12.66
C SER A 40 25.81 -2.39 12.49
N SER A 41 24.70 -2.04 13.15
CA SER A 41 24.13 -0.68 13.09
C SER A 41 25.05 0.36 13.74
N PHE A 42 25.84 -0.04 14.75
CA PHE A 42 26.87 0.83 15.35
C PHE A 42 28.00 1.20 14.38
N PHE A 43 28.31 0.36 13.37
CA PHE A 43 29.43 0.58 12.45
C PHE A 43 29.03 1.06 11.04
N SER A 44 27.78 0.86 10.61
CA SER A 44 27.38 1.10 9.20
C SER A 44 26.49 2.32 8.95
N GLY A 45 25.96 2.96 10.01
CA GLY A 45 25.03 4.08 9.89
C GLY A 45 23.70 3.74 9.17
N HIS A 46 23.46 2.46 8.86
CA HIS A 46 22.25 1.96 8.25
C HIS A 46 21.48 1.15 9.29
N SER A 47 20.30 1.67 9.68
CA SER A 47 19.39 0.99 10.59
C SER A 47 18.72 -0.19 9.86
N TYR A 48 19.35 -1.35 9.90
CA TYR A 48 18.77 -2.60 9.44
C TYR A 48 17.69 -3.07 10.44
N HIS A 49 16.47 -3.30 9.95
CA HIS A 49 15.32 -3.70 10.77
C HIS A 49 14.76 -5.06 10.31
N PRO A 50 15.34 -6.18 10.78
CA PRO A 50 15.00 -7.51 10.31
C PRO A 50 13.53 -7.89 10.57
N GLY A 51 12.93 -7.35 11.64
CA GLY A 51 11.50 -7.53 11.89
C GLY A 51 10.62 -6.82 10.85
N LEU A 52 11.00 -5.63 10.39
CA LEU A 52 10.27 -4.92 9.32
C LEU A 52 10.43 -5.62 7.98
N ASP A 53 11.62 -6.16 7.69
CA ASP A 53 11.85 -6.95 6.47
C ASP A 53 11.02 -8.25 6.48
N ALA A 54 10.93 -8.93 7.63
CA ALA A 54 10.07 -10.09 7.80
C ALA A 54 8.59 -9.73 7.63
N LEU A 55 8.14 -8.64 8.24
CA LEU A 55 6.77 -8.14 8.10
C LEU A 55 6.42 -7.87 6.63
N LEU A 56 7.30 -7.16 5.91
CA LEU A 56 7.09 -6.86 4.49
C LEU A 56 7.08 -8.14 3.64
N ARG A 57 7.97 -9.10 3.92
CA ARG A 57 7.98 -10.39 3.21
C ARG A 57 6.65 -11.14 3.38
N ASP A 58 6.09 -11.12 4.58
CA ASP A 58 4.90 -11.91 4.91
C ASP A 58 3.61 -11.24 4.40
N TYR A 59 3.50 -9.91 4.49
CA TYR A 59 2.28 -9.18 4.12
C TYR A 59 2.25 -8.64 2.70
N THR A 60 3.40 -8.34 2.07
CA THR A 60 3.40 -7.80 0.70
C THR A 60 2.67 -8.69 -0.30
N PRO A 61 2.87 -10.03 -0.31
CA PRO A 61 2.13 -10.92 -1.19
C PRO A 61 0.63 -10.91 -0.90
N LEU A 62 0.23 -10.96 0.38
CA LEU A 62 -1.18 -10.96 0.81
C LEU A 62 -1.88 -9.67 0.37
N LEU A 63 -1.27 -8.52 0.66
CA LEU A 63 -1.80 -7.22 0.27
C LEU A 63 -1.95 -7.11 -1.24
N SER A 64 -0.96 -7.58 -2.00
CA SER A 64 -1.02 -7.61 -3.46
C SER A 64 -2.18 -8.47 -3.97
N SER A 65 -2.38 -9.66 -3.39
CA SER A 65 -3.51 -10.54 -3.73
C SER A 65 -4.85 -9.88 -3.43
N HIS A 66 -5.01 -9.18 -2.30
CA HIS A 66 -6.24 -8.47 -1.99
C HIS A 66 -6.50 -7.27 -2.90
N VAL A 67 -5.45 -6.52 -3.29
CA VAL A 67 -5.57 -5.45 -4.28
C VAL A 67 -6.02 -6.00 -5.64
N GLU A 68 -5.44 -7.10 -6.11
CA GLU A 68 -5.84 -7.73 -7.37
C GLU A 68 -7.25 -8.30 -7.29
N ALA A 69 -7.66 -8.88 -6.16
CA ALA A 69 -9.02 -9.34 -5.94
C ALA A 69 -10.03 -8.18 -6.01
N LEU A 70 -9.73 -7.04 -5.39
CA LEU A 70 -10.54 -5.83 -5.49
C LEU A 70 -10.59 -5.32 -6.94
N ALA A 71 -9.44 -5.27 -7.62
CA ALA A 71 -9.39 -4.85 -9.02
C ALA A 71 -10.25 -5.75 -9.93
N LEU A 72 -10.20 -7.07 -9.70
CA LEU A 72 -11.01 -8.05 -10.43
C LEU A 72 -12.51 -7.89 -10.14
N ALA A 73 -12.90 -7.73 -8.88
CA ALA A 73 -14.29 -7.52 -8.49
C ALA A 73 -14.89 -6.27 -9.15
N VAL A 74 -14.13 -5.17 -9.17
CA VAL A 74 -14.53 -3.91 -9.80
C VAL A 74 -14.63 -4.03 -11.33
N ARG A 75 -13.71 -4.76 -11.98
CA ARG A 75 -13.80 -5.03 -13.43
C ARG A 75 -15.00 -5.91 -13.78
N THR A 76 -15.33 -6.86 -12.92
CA THR A 76 -16.44 -7.80 -13.12
C THR A 76 -17.80 -7.10 -12.93
N CYS A 77 -17.88 -6.14 -12.01
CA CYS A 77 -19.09 -5.35 -11.75
C CYS A 77 -18.76 -3.85 -11.64
N PRO A 78 -18.63 -3.12 -12.77
CA PRO A 78 -18.12 -1.74 -12.79
C PRO A 78 -19.20 -0.68 -12.46
N SER A 79 -19.81 -0.79 -11.27
CA SER A 79 -20.72 0.23 -10.74
C SER A 79 -19.95 1.43 -10.15
N ASP A 80 -20.66 2.53 -9.88
CA ASP A 80 -20.05 3.69 -9.20
C ASP A 80 -19.61 3.33 -7.77
N GLU A 81 -20.37 2.49 -7.07
CA GLU A 81 -19.98 1.93 -5.77
C GLU A 81 -18.71 1.08 -5.85
N ALA A 82 -18.53 0.32 -6.93
CA ALA A 82 -17.33 -0.48 -7.14
C ALA A 82 -16.09 0.41 -7.40
N LYS A 83 -16.24 1.46 -8.20
CA LYS A 83 -15.17 2.45 -8.44
C LYS A 83 -14.82 3.21 -7.16
N GLU A 84 -15.83 3.52 -6.35
CA GLU A 84 -15.63 4.13 -5.03
C GLU A 84 -14.86 3.18 -4.10
N ALA A 85 -15.15 1.88 -4.12
CA ALA A 85 -14.39 0.90 -3.36
C ALA A 85 -12.90 0.85 -3.79
N ALA A 86 -12.62 0.87 -5.10
CA ALA A 86 -11.24 0.99 -5.59
C ALA A 86 -10.56 2.30 -5.16
N ARG A 87 -11.29 3.42 -5.15
CA ARG A 87 -10.79 4.71 -4.67
C ARG A 87 -10.45 4.64 -3.19
N CYS A 88 -11.34 4.12 -2.35
CA CYS A 88 -11.12 3.95 -0.91
C CYS A 88 -9.90 3.07 -0.61
N GLY A 89 -9.79 1.91 -1.27
CA GLY A 89 -8.64 1.01 -1.12
C GLY A 89 -7.32 1.69 -1.49
N LEU A 90 -7.30 2.45 -2.59
CA LEU A 90 -6.12 3.19 -2.99
C LEU A 90 -5.80 4.36 -2.04
N GLU A 91 -6.81 5.08 -1.55
CA GLU A 91 -6.60 6.13 -0.55
C GLU A 91 -6.05 5.60 0.77
N ARG A 92 -6.50 4.41 1.20
CA ARG A 92 -5.99 3.72 2.37
C ARG A 92 -4.48 3.55 2.24
N LEU A 93 -4.03 2.88 1.18
CA LEU A 93 -2.60 2.60 0.94
C LEU A 93 -1.75 3.87 0.85
N LEU A 94 -2.29 4.96 0.27
CA LEU A 94 -1.52 6.16 -0.02
C LEU A 94 -1.48 7.18 1.11
N PHE A 95 -2.48 7.23 1.99
CA PHE A 95 -2.63 8.35 2.92
C PHE A 95 -2.83 7.96 4.37
N TYR A 96 -3.06 6.68 4.67
CA TYR A 96 -3.39 6.24 6.01
C TYR A 96 -2.65 4.97 6.39
N PRO A 97 -2.17 4.85 7.64
CA PRO A 97 -2.11 5.92 8.64
C PRO A 97 -1.09 6.98 8.23
N LYS A 98 -1.05 8.08 8.99
CA LYS A 98 0.12 8.97 8.93
C LYS A 98 1.24 8.27 9.73
N PRO A 99 2.42 8.04 9.15
CA PRO A 99 3.49 7.37 9.88
C PRO A 99 3.91 8.18 11.10
N ALA A 100 4.14 7.50 12.22
CA ALA A 100 4.61 8.12 13.46
C ALA A 100 6.16 8.16 13.56
N SER A 101 6.86 7.46 12.67
CA SER A 101 8.33 7.36 12.65
C SER A 101 8.88 7.11 11.24
N LEU A 102 10.17 7.36 11.02
CA LEU A 102 10.84 7.12 9.73
C LEU A 102 10.82 5.65 9.28
N PRO A 103 11.11 4.64 10.12
CA PRO A 103 11.02 3.24 9.69
C PRO A 103 9.61 2.83 9.27
N GLU A 104 8.59 3.37 9.95
CA GLU A 104 7.20 3.18 9.57
C GLU A 104 6.89 3.86 8.23
N GLU A 105 7.36 5.09 8.02
CA GLU A 105 7.23 5.77 6.73
C GLU A 105 7.82 4.94 5.58
N PHE A 106 9.03 4.38 5.75
CA PHE A 106 9.64 3.51 4.74
C PHE A 106 8.82 2.24 4.49
N THR A 107 8.30 1.62 5.55
CA THR A 107 7.45 0.43 5.46
C THR A 107 6.18 0.73 4.66
N LEU A 108 5.47 1.81 5.00
CA LEU A 108 4.25 2.20 4.30
C LEU A 108 4.51 2.59 2.84
N VAL A 109 5.59 3.34 2.58
CA VAL A 109 6.01 3.73 1.23
C VAL A 109 6.31 2.53 0.34
N ALA A 110 6.86 1.45 0.89
CA ALA A 110 7.11 0.22 0.14
C ALA A 110 5.80 -0.39 -0.41
N LEU A 111 4.69 -0.26 0.34
CA LEU A 111 3.39 -0.81 -0.01
C LEU A 111 2.62 0.04 -1.03
N GLU A 112 2.88 1.35 -1.09
CA GLU A 112 2.11 2.29 -1.95
C GLU A 112 2.07 1.84 -3.42
N GLY A 113 3.19 1.33 -3.95
CA GLY A 113 3.30 0.86 -5.33
C GLY A 113 2.36 -0.30 -5.68
N HIS A 114 1.91 -1.06 -4.69
CA HIS A 114 1.00 -2.19 -4.88
C HIS A 114 -0.42 -1.74 -5.24
N GLY A 115 -0.78 -0.47 -5.00
CA GLY A 115 -2.07 0.09 -5.40
C GLY A 115 -2.24 0.31 -6.92
N LEU A 116 -1.22 0.06 -7.74
CA LEU A 116 -1.24 0.29 -9.19
C LEU A 116 -2.43 -0.37 -9.92
N PRO A 117 -2.85 -1.60 -9.62
CA PRO A 117 -3.99 -2.24 -10.30
C PRO A 117 -5.31 -1.46 -10.13
N LEU A 118 -5.46 -0.72 -9.03
CA LEU A 118 -6.66 0.09 -8.78
C LEU A 118 -6.64 1.39 -9.58
N ALA A 119 -5.46 1.99 -9.80
CA ALA A 119 -5.34 3.33 -10.39
C ALA A 119 -6.10 3.47 -11.72
N GLY A 120 -6.07 2.47 -12.60
CA GLY A 120 -6.74 2.50 -13.90
C GLY A 120 -8.26 2.34 -13.85
N LEU A 121 -8.82 1.95 -12.71
CA LEU A 121 -10.26 1.71 -12.52
C LEU A 121 -11.02 2.97 -12.06
N LEU A 122 -10.30 3.96 -11.58
CA LEU A 122 -10.87 5.20 -11.09
C LEU A 122 -11.30 6.12 -12.26
N SER A 123 -12.31 6.95 -11.99
CA SER A 123 -12.71 8.00 -12.91
C SER A 123 -11.54 8.95 -13.21
N PRO A 124 -11.48 9.60 -14.39
CA PRO A 124 -10.43 10.58 -14.69
C PRO A 124 -10.33 11.70 -13.64
N GLY A 125 -11.47 12.16 -13.12
CA GLY A 125 -11.52 13.20 -12.08
C GLY A 125 -10.90 12.73 -10.76
N ASP A 126 -11.20 11.51 -10.31
CA ASP A 126 -10.66 11.00 -9.04
C ASP A 126 -9.17 10.65 -9.16
N ARG A 127 -8.75 10.09 -10.29
CA ARG A 127 -7.32 9.89 -10.59
C ARG A 127 -6.53 11.19 -10.47
N GLN A 128 -7.04 12.28 -11.07
CA GLN A 128 -6.37 13.57 -11.04
C GLN A 128 -6.35 14.19 -9.63
N LYS A 129 -7.45 14.11 -8.87
CA LYS A 129 -7.50 14.55 -7.46
C LYS A 129 -6.49 13.80 -6.60
N LEU A 130 -6.40 12.47 -6.74
CA LEU A 130 -5.44 11.65 -6.02
C LEU A 130 -4.00 11.94 -6.44
N ALA A 131 -3.72 12.11 -7.73
CA ALA A 131 -2.39 12.47 -8.22
C ALA A 131 -1.90 13.79 -7.63
N LEU A 132 -2.77 14.80 -7.52
CA LEU A 132 -2.46 16.09 -6.91
C LEU A 132 -2.20 15.97 -5.41
N ARG A 133 -3.07 15.25 -4.69
CA ARG A 133 -2.90 14.98 -3.26
C ARG A 133 -1.61 14.21 -2.98
N TYR A 134 -1.30 13.22 -3.82
CA TYR A 134 -0.10 12.40 -3.69
C TYR A 134 1.17 13.20 -3.96
N ALA A 135 1.19 14.04 -5.02
CA ALA A 135 2.31 14.94 -5.28
C ALA A 135 2.52 15.99 -4.17
N LYS A 136 1.44 16.40 -3.47
CA LYS A 136 1.53 17.27 -2.29
C LYS A 136 2.14 16.55 -1.08
N LYS A 137 1.80 15.27 -0.87
CA LYS A 137 2.40 14.41 0.17
C LYS A 137 3.89 14.17 -0.13
N THR A 138 4.19 13.70 -1.34
CA THR A 138 5.52 13.29 -1.77
C THR A 138 5.84 13.93 -3.12
N PRO A 139 6.63 15.02 -3.16
CA PRO A 139 7.00 15.67 -4.42
C PRO A 139 7.69 14.70 -5.40
N LEU A 140 7.43 14.82 -6.71
CA LEU A 140 7.92 13.87 -7.74
C LEU A 140 9.42 13.57 -7.67
N ARG A 141 10.24 14.58 -7.33
CA ARG A 141 11.70 14.41 -7.18
C ARG A 141 12.11 13.47 -6.05
N ARG A 142 11.23 13.26 -5.06
CA ARG A 142 11.40 12.39 -3.90
C ARG A 142 10.68 11.05 -4.03
N MET A 143 9.84 10.88 -5.05
CA MET A 143 9.15 9.62 -5.29
C MET A 143 10.13 8.53 -5.76
N MET A 144 10.01 7.35 -5.15
CA MET A 144 10.65 6.11 -5.57
C MET A 144 10.10 5.63 -6.92
N PRO A 145 10.80 4.71 -7.64
CA PRO A 145 10.38 4.26 -8.96
C PRO A 145 8.94 3.71 -9.02
N ASN A 146 8.53 2.91 -8.03
CA ASN A 146 7.17 2.38 -7.92
C ASN A 146 6.11 3.48 -7.68
N GLN A 147 6.40 4.43 -6.79
CA GLN A 147 5.57 5.60 -6.52
C GLN A 147 5.41 6.48 -7.77
N LYS A 148 6.49 6.71 -8.53
CA LYS A 148 6.44 7.43 -9.81
C LYS A 148 5.55 6.71 -10.83
N LYS A 149 5.67 5.38 -10.93
CA LYS A 149 4.83 4.58 -11.84
C LYS A 149 3.34 4.73 -11.49
N LEU A 150 3.00 4.66 -10.21
CA LEU A 150 1.64 4.87 -9.73
C LEU A 150 1.15 6.31 -9.98
N TRP A 151 1.96 7.31 -9.64
CA TRP A 151 1.63 8.71 -9.87
C TRP A 151 1.39 9.01 -11.36
N LYS A 152 2.17 8.42 -12.28
CA LYS A 152 1.94 8.53 -13.73
C LYS A 152 0.60 7.93 -14.14
N ALA A 153 0.27 6.74 -13.64
CA ALA A 153 -1.02 6.10 -13.90
C ALA A 153 -2.21 6.93 -13.41
N LEU A 154 -2.05 7.66 -12.29
CA LEU A 154 -3.06 8.57 -11.74
C LEU A 154 -3.11 9.93 -12.46
N SER A 155 -1.96 10.48 -12.85
CA SER A 155 -1.89 11.81 -13.48
C SER A 155 -2.18 11.80 -14.97
N GLY A 156 -2.09 10.64 -15.64
CA GLY A 156 -2.19 10.52 -17.09
C GLY A 156 -0.98 11.13 -17.83
N LYS A 157 0.17 11.25 -17.15
CA LYS A 157 1.41 11.86 -17.65
C LYS A 157 2.57 10.88 -17.70
#